data_AF-A0A661QDW9-F1
#
_entry.id   AF-A0A661QDW9-F1
#
_cell.length_a   1.000
_cell.length_b   1.000
_cell.length_c   1.000
_cell.angle_alpha   90.00
_cell.angle_beta   90.00
_cell.angle_gamma   90.00
#
_symmetry.space_group_name_H-M   'P 1'
#
loop_
_entity.id
_entity.type
_entity.pdbx_description
1 polymer ?
#
loop_
_entity_poly.entity_id
_entity_poly.type
_entity_poly.pdbx_seq_one_letter_code
_entity_poly.pdbx_strand_id
1 'polypeptide(L)'
;MQVITFPDEPVEEKPPVKRSPDKSVRVSTELLDHLINLTGELITNRYQLQNALKEDNWQELDDGVGQLARLVKNLHHQVLQVRMVSLESLAGRLSRTVHDLSRSHDKEIQLKLEGAEIELDRAIVEELTDPLIHMVRNAVDHGIEQSGVISIKAWRERDQVLVQVADDGRGIDPEK
;
A
#
# COMPACT_ATOMS: atom_id res chain seq x y z
N MET A 1 -40.97 36.41 51.10
CA MET A 1 -40.76 35.38 50.06
C MET A 1 -39.30 34.98 50.14
N GLN A 2 -38.99 33.85 50.77
CA GLN A 2 -37.62 33.37 50.97
C GLN A 2 -37.24 32.53 49.75
N VAL A 3 -36.26 32.99 48.97
CA VAL A 3 -35.74 32.26 47.82
C VAL A 3 -34.77 31.22 48.37
N ILE A 4 -35.11 29.93 48.24
CA ILE A 4 -34.22 28.83 48.57
C ILE A 4 -33.24 28.68 47.40
N THR A 5 -31.97 29.01 47.63
CA THR A 5 -30.87 28.70 46.71
C THR A 5 -30.32 27.32 47.04
N PHE A 6 -30.38 26.39 46.09
CA PHE A 6 -29.67 25.11 46.18
C PHE A 6 -28.21 25.30 45.75
N PRO A 7 -27.23 24.68 46.41
CA PRO A 7 -25.84 24.72 45.96
C PRO A 7 -25.70 23.93 44.65
N ASP A 8 -25.01 24.51 43.66
CA ASP A 8 -24.67 23.80 42.42
C ASP A 8 -23.78 22.60 42.75
N GLU A 9 -24.24 21.40 42.39
CA GLU A 9 -23.40 20.20 42.46
C GLU A 9 -22.19 20.37 41.51
N PRO A 10 -20.98 19.97 41.95
CA PRO A 10 -19.80 20.06 41.11
C PRO A 10 -19.99 19.15 39.89
N VAL A 11 -19.98 19.74 38.70
CA VAL A 11 -20.02 19.02 37.43
C VAL A 11 -18.71 18.22 37.32
N GLU A 12 -18.81 16.92 37.55
CA GLU A 12 -17.67 16.00 37.39
C GLU A 12 -17.28 15.96 35.90
N GLU A 13 -16.17 16.61 35.55
CA GLU A 13 -15.62 16.58 34.19
C GLU A 13 -15.26 15.14 33.82
N LYS A 14 -16.06 14.53 32.95
CA LYS A 14 -15.75 13.23 32.38
C LYS A 14 -14.40 13.31 31.65
N PRO A 15 -13.47 12.37 31.88
CA PRO A 15 -12.16 12.38 31.23
C PRO A 15 -12.32 12.34 29.70
N PRO A 16 -11.41 12.99 28.95
CA PRO A 16 -11.52 13.11 27.51
C PRO A 16 -11.52 11.72 26.88
N VAL A 17 -12.61 11.42 26.15
CA VAL A 17 -12.72 10.20 25.34
C VAL A 17 -11.58 10.22 24.34
N LYS A 18 -10.61 9.29 24.47
CA LYS A 18 -9.58 9.06 23.46
C LYS A 18 -10.29 8.68 22.16
N ARG A 19 -10.44 9.66 21.25
CA ARG A 19 -10.90 9.40 19.88
C ARG A 19 -9.89 8.45 19.26
N SER A 20 -10.34 7.25 18.90
CA SER A 20 -9.61 6.38 17.99
C SER A 20 -9.23 7.21 16.76
N PRO A 21 -7.98 7.17 16.27
CA PRO A 21 -7.59 7.93 15.10
C PRO A 21 -8.52 7.56 13.95
N ASP A 22 -9.18 8.56 13.35
CA ASP A 22 -10.03 8.36 12.17
C ASP A 22 -9.19 7.64 11.12
N LYS A 23 -9.59 6.41 10.78
CA LYS A 23 -8.99 5.63 9.69
C LYS A 23 -9.41 6.27 8.37
N SER A 24 -8.77 7.37 8.02
CA SER A 24 -8.95 8.04 6.73
C SER A 24 -8.14 7.32 5.66
N VAL A 25 -8.75 7.16 4.47
CA VAL A 25 -8.09 6.65 3.28
C VAL A 25 -8.03 7.81 2.29
N ARG A 26 -6.81 8.17 1.87
CA ARG A 26 -6.64 9.14 0.78
C ARG A 26 -6.88 8.40 -0.53
N VAL A 27 -7.75 8.96 -1.36
CA VAL A 27 -8.12 8.40 -2.65
C VAL A 27 -7.82 9.46 -3.72
N SER A 28 -7.24 9.05 -4.83
CA SER A 28 -7.00 9.93 -5.97
C SER A 28 -8.34 10.37 -6.59
N THR A 29 -8.40 11.59 -7.12
CA THR A 29 -9.60 12.11 -7.79
C THR A 29 -9.92 11.31 -9.05
N GLU A 30 -8.90 10.83 -9.75
CA GLU A 30 -9.02 10.00 -10.95
C GLU A 30 -9.76 8.70 -10.66
N LEU A 31 -9.54 8.10 -9.49
CA LEU A 31 -10.23 6.87 -9.11
C LEU A 31 -11.72 7.13 -8.86
N LEU A 32 -12.06 8.27 -8.26
CA LEU A 32 -13.46 8.64 -8.05
C LEU A 32 -14.18 8.78 -9.38
N ASP A 33 -13.57 9.47 -10.36
CA ASP A 33 -14.14 9.64 -11.70
C ASP A 33 -14.33 8.28 -12.40
N HIS A 34 -13.35 7.40 -12.29
CA HIS A 34 -13.44 6.04 -12.81
C HIS A 34 -14.59 5.23 -12.18
N LEU A 35 -14.78 5.32 -10.86
CA LEU A 35 -15.87 4.65 -10.16
C LEU A 35 -17.25 5.20 -10.58
N ILE A 36 -17.36 6.51 -10.82
CA ILE A 36 -18.59 7.14 -11.33
C ILE A 36 -18.93 6.58 -12.71
N ASN A 37 -17.96 6.52 -13.62
CA ASN A 37 -18.15 5.96 -14.97
C ASN A 37 -18.56 4.50 -14.92
N LEU A 38 -17.87 3.68 -14.12
CA LEU A 38 -18.17 2.26 -13.98
C LEU A 38 -19.58 2.03 -13.41
N THR A 39 -20.02 2.89 -12.50
CA THR A 39 -21.39 2.86 -11.98
C THR A 39 -22.42 3.12 -13.09
N GLY A 40 -22.15 4.07 -13.98
CA GLY A 40 -22.99 4.33 -15.16
C GLY A 40 -23.06 3.14 -16.11
N GLU A 41 -21.92 2.50 -16.38
CA GLU A 41 -21.85 1.29 -17.21
C GLU A 41 -22.62 0.12 -16.58
N LEU A 42 -22.50 -0.10 -15.27
CA LEU A 42 -23.24 -1.13 -14.53
C LEU A 42 -24.75 -0.88 -14.55
N ILE A 43 -25.20 0.37 -14.37
CA ILE A 43 -26.62 0.73 -14.45
C ILE A 43 -27.16 0.44 -15.87
N THR A 44 -26.39 0.80 -16.90
CA THR A 44 -26.78 0.60 -18.30
C THR A 44 -26.87 -0.89 -18.64
N ASN A 45 -25.84 -1.66 -18.26
CA ASN A 45 -25.81 -3.11 -18.46
C ASN A 45 -26.95 -3.81 -17.70
N ARG A 46 -27.30 -3.34 -16.49
CA ARG A 46 -28.48 -3.84 -15.76
C ARG A 46 -29.76 -3.65 -16.56
N TYR A 47 -29.97 -2.49 -17.18
CA TYR A 47 -31.15 -2.26 -18.01
C TYR A 47 -31.17 -3.13 -19.27
N GLN A 48 -30.02 -3.34 -19.91
CA GLN A 48 -29.89 -4.25 -21.06
C GLN A 48 -30.29 -5.67 -20.68
N LEU A 49 -29.74 -6.20 -19.58
CA LEU A 49 -30.11 -7.52 -19.05
C LEU A 49 -31.60 -7.64 -18.74
N GLN A 50 -32.18 -6.61 -18.12
CA GLN A 50 -33.61 -6.58 -17.81
C GLN A 50 -34.49 -6.56 -19.06
N ASN A 51 -34.08 -5.85 -20.12
CA ASN A 51 -34.82 -5.81 -21.37
C ASN A 51 -34.68 -7.12 -22.14
N ALA A 52 -33.47 -7.67 -22.24
CA ALA A 52 -33.23 -8.98 -22.85
C ALA A 52 -34.08 -10.08 -22.21
N LEU A 53 -34.20 -10.07 -20.87
CA LEU A 53 -35.07 -11.00 -20.16
C LEU A 53 -36.57 -10.79 -20.45
N LYS A 54 -37.02 -9.54 -20.61
CA LYS A 54 -38.43 -9.25 -20.96
C LYS A 54 -38.79 -9.65 -22.38
N GLU A 55 -37.82 -9.60 -23.28
CA GLU A 55 -37.98 -9.91 -24.71
C GLU A 55 -37.66 -11.38 -25.03
N ASP A 56 -37.35 -12.21 -24.02
CA ASP A 56 -36.85 -13.59 -24.16
C ASP A 56 -35.65 -13.69 -25.13
N ASN A 57 -34.83 -12.64 -25.20
CA ASN A 57 -33.65 -12.56 -26.04
C ASN A 57 -32.42 -13.15 -25.32
N TRP A 58 -32.29 -14.48 -25.39
CA TRP A 58 -31.24 -15.23 -24.70
C TRP A 58 -29.82 -14.86 -25.15
N GLN A 59 -29.63 -14.45 -26.41
CA GLN A 59 -28.32 -14.06 -26.92
C GLN A 59 -27.85 -12.75 -26.25
N GLU A 60 -28.72 -11.73 -26.23
CA GLU A 60 -28.41 -10.45 -25.59
C GLU A 60 -28.25 -10.59 -24.07
N LEU A 61 -28.96 -11.54 -23.46
CA LEU A 61 -28.78 -11.89 -22.06
C LEU A 61 -27.37 -12.45 -21.78
N ASP A 62 -26.91 -13.41 -22.59
CA ASP A 62 -25.57 -14.00 -22.46
C ASP A 62 -24.46 -12.95 -22.66
N ASP A 63 -24.59 -12.14 -23.72
CA ASP A 63 -23.67 -11.04 -23.99
C ASP A 63 -23.63 -10.03 -22.84
N GLY A 64 -24.80 -9.68 -22.28
CA GLY A 64 -24.94 -8.80 -21.13
C GLY A 64 -24.25 -9.35 -19.88
N VAL A 65 -24.36 -10.67 -19.61
CA VAL A 65 -23.69 -11.34 -18.49
C VAL A 65 -22.17 -11.32 -18.68
N GLY A 66 -21.69 -11.54 -19.90
CA GLY A 66 -20.29 -11.42 -20.25
C GLY A 66 -19.73 -10.02 -20.02
N GLN A 67 -20.49 -8.99 -20.38
CA GLN A 67 -20.12 -7.59 -20.09
C GLN A 67 -20.13 -7.31 -18.59
N LEU A 68 -21.13 -7.78 -17.83
CA LEU A 68 -21.15 -7.64 -16.38
C LEU A 68 -19.91 -8.24 -15.72
N ALA A 69 -19.47 -9.43 -16.15
CA ALA A 69 -18.27 -10.07 -15.64
C ALA A 69 -17.01 -9.21 -15.87
N ARG A 70 -16.90 -8.55 -17.04
CA ARG A 70 -15.80 -7.60 -17.34
C ARG A 70 -15.87 -6.37 -16.45
N LEU A 71 -17.05 -5.78 -16.26
CA LEU A 71 -17.25 -4.60 -15.39
C LEU A 71 -16.87 -4.92 -13.95
N VAL A 72 -17.25 -6.08 -13.43
CA VAL A 72 -16.88 -6.54 -12.08
C VAL A 72 -15.37 -6.74 -11.95
N LYS A 73 -14.72 -7.32 -12.97
CA LYS A 73 -13.25 -7.47 -12.97
C LYS A 73 -12.54 -6.11 -12.94
N ASN A 74 -13.05 -5.14 -13.71
CA ASN A 74 -12.51 -3.78 -13.72
C ASN A 74 -12.69 -3.09 -12.36
N LEU A 75 -13.88 -3.21 -11.74
CA LEU A 75 -14.14 -2.70 -10.39
C LEU A 75 -13.13 -3.27 -9.39
N HIS A 76 -12.94 -4.59 -9.42
CA HIS A 76 -12.03 -5.26 -8.51
C HIS A 76 -10.59 -4.73 -8.66
N HIS A 77 -10.12 -4.56 -9.90
CA HIS A 77 -8.79 -4.00 -10.16
C HIS A 77 -8.64 -2.57 -9.62
N GLN A 78 -9.63 -1.70 -9.84
CA GLN A 78 -9.62 -0.32 -9.34
C GLN A 78 -9.66 -0.24 -7.81
N VAL A 79 -10.42 -1.12 -7.16
CA VAL A 79 -10.47 -1.19 -5.69
C VAL A 79 -9.12 -1.60 -5.10
N LEU A 80 -8.39 -2.51 -5.76
CA LEU A 80 -7.04 -2.87 -5.32
C LEU A 80 -6.07 -1.68 -5.43
N GLN A 81 -6.25 -0.80 -6.42
CA GLN A 81 -5.41 0.40 -6.57
C GLN A 81 -5.53 1.38 -5.39
N VAL A 82 -6.67 1.43 -4.70
CA VAL A 82 -6.88 2.29 -3.50
C VAL A 82 -5.86 2.01 -2.40
N ARG A 83 -5.38 0.76 -2.32
CA ARG A 83 -4.50 0.29 -1.25
C ARG A 83 -3.02 0.44 -1.60
N MET A 84 -2.72 0.96 -2.78
CA MET A 84 -1.35 1.06 -3.24
C MET A 84 -0.60 2.12 -2.43
N VAL A 85 0.65 1.83 -2.10
CA VAL A 85 1.58 2.70 -1.38
C VAL A 85 2.95 2.62 -2.06
N SER A 86 3.70 3.72 -2.03
CA SER A 86 5.05 3.73 -2.57
C SER A 86 6.01 2.94 -1.68
N LEU A 87 7.02 2.31 -2.32
CA LEU A 87 8.12 1.66 -1.59
C LEU A 87 8.94 2.66 -0.76
N GLU A 88 8.90 3.94 -1.13
CA GLU A 88 9.50 5.06 -0.39
C GLU A 88 9.02 5.14 1.07
N SER A 89 7.81 4.67 1.36
CA SER A 89 7.32 4.55 2.74
C SER A 89 8.25 3.72 3.65
N LEU A 90 9.07 2.83 3.08
CA LEU A 90 10.08 2.05 3.78
C LEU A 90 11.42 2.76 3.95
N ALA A 91 11.71 3.81 3.17
CA ALA A 91 13.00 4.49 3.12
C ALA A 91 13.47 4.93 4.52
N GLY A 92 12.57 5.55 5.30
CA GLY A 92 12.89 6.01 6.65
C GLY A 92 13.22 4.89 7.64
N ARG A 93 12.69 3.67 7.46
CA ARG A 93 13.05 2.51 8.31
C ARG A 93 14.37 1.90 7.87
N LEU A 94 14.58 1.75 6.57
CA LEU A 94 15.82 1.21 6.00
C LEU A 94 17.02 2.10 6.32
N SER A 95 16.91 3.41 6.10
CA SER A 95 17.99 4.36 6.42
C SER A 95 18.36 4.35 7.90
N ARG A 96 17.38 4.25 8.80
CA ARG A 96 17.64 4.11 10.26
C ARG A 96 18.40 2.83 10.56
N THR A 97 17.94 1.72 9.99
CA THR A 97 18.58 0.41 10.19
C THR A 97 20.03 0.42 9.69
N VAL A 98 20.29 0.97 8.49
CA VAL A 98 21.65 1.08 7.94
C VAL A 98 22.53 1.94 8.84
N HIS A 99 22.02 3.08 9.32
CA HIS A 99 22.78 3.96 10.21
C HIS A 99 23.11 3.28 11.55
N ASP A 100 22.16 2.54 12.13
CA ASP A 100 22.38 1.80 13.39
C ASP A 100 23.38 0.64 13.20
N LEU A 101 23.30 -0.07 12.07
CA LEU A 101 24.24 -1.13 11.71
C LEU A 101 25.66 -0.59 11.42
N SER A 102 25.75 0.54 10.71
CA SER A 102 27.00 1.26 10.44
C SER A 102 27.74 1.61 11.73
N ARG A 103 27.03 2.15 12.74
CA ARG A 103 27.63 2.47 14.03
C ARG A 103 28.01 1.25 14.86
N SER A 104 27.19 0.21 14.85
CA SER A 104 27.44 -1.00 15.66
C SER A 104 28.57 -1.87 15.12
N HIS A 105 28.83 -1.82 13.82
CA HIS A 105 29.89 -2.59 13.16
C HIS A 105 31.12 -1.76 12.81
N ASP A 106 31.11 -0.45 13.10
CA ASP A 106 32.18 0.51 12.75
C ASP A 106 32.50 0.50 11.24
N LYS A 107 31.44 0.51 10.41
CA LYS A 107 31.52 0.48 8.93
C LYS A 107 30.85 1.71 8.33
N GLU A 108 31.40 2.25 7.25
CA GLU A 108 30.81 3.37 6.51
C GLU A 108 29.88 2.84 5.39
N ILE A 109 28.56 2.95 5.56
CA ILE A 109 27.60 2.36 4.63
C ILE A 109 26.71 3.43 4.02
N GLN A 110 26.65 3.46 2.69
CA GLN A 110 25.72 4.31 1.94
C GLN A 110 24.52 3.49 1.45
N LEU A 111 23.31 3.92 1.79
CA LEU A 111 22.07 3.36 1.22
C LEU A 111 21.63 4.19 0.01
N LYS A 112 21.42 3.54 -1.13
CA LYS A 112 20.82 4.13 -2.34
C LYS A 112 19.46 3.51 -2.61
N LEU A 113 18.46 4.35 -2.82
CA LEU A 113 17.10 3.95 -3.19
C LEU A 113 16.81 4.51 -4.58
N GLU A 114 16.49 3.65 -5.54
CA GLU A 114 16.14 4.03 -6.90
C GLU A 114 14.77 3.43 -7.26
N GLY A 115 13.88 4.22 -7.86
CA GLY A 115 12.54 3.74 -8.22
C GLY A 115 11.61 3.48 -7.03
N ALA A 116 11.90 4.06 -5.86
CA ALA A 116 11.11 3.87 -4.64
C ALA A 116 9.71 4.50 -4.73
N GLU A 117 9.47 5.37 -5.71
CA GLU A 117 8.17 5.95 -6.05
C GLU A 117 7.17 4.92 -6.60
N ILE A 118 7.62 3.71 -6.97
CA ILE A 118 6.73 2.68 -7.48
C ILE A 118 5.73 2.24 -6.43
N GLU A 119 4.48 2.21 -6.87
CA GLU A 119 3.33 1.83 -6.07
C GLU A 119 3.10 0.31 -6.06
N LEU A 120 2.94 -0.22 -4.86
CA LEU A 120 2.72 -1.64 -4.52
C LEU A 120 1.56 -1.75 -3.52
N ASP A 121 0.90 -2.91 -3.45
CA ASP A 121 -0.15 -3.13 -2.46
C ASP A 121 0.42 -2.99 -1.03
N ARG A 122 -0.29 -2.27 -0.16
CA ARG A 122 0.18 -2.02 1.21
C ARG A 122 0.50 -3.29 2.00
N ALA A 123 -0.26 -4.36 1.84
CA ALA A 123 0.02 -5.62 2.53
C ALA A 123 1.34 -6.23 2.02
N ILE A 124 1.60 -6.16 0.72
CA ILE A 124 2.87 -6.60 0.13
C ILE A 124 4.03 -5.76 0.69
N VAL A 125 3.88 -4.43 0.78
CA VAL A 125 4.93 -3.55 1.33
C VAL A 125 5.19 -3.85 2.82
N GLU A 126 4.14 -4.09 3.61
CA GLU A 126 4.25 -4.50 5.00
C GLU A 126 4.99 -5.85 5.12
N GLU A 127 4.67 -6.83 4.27
CA GLU A 127 5.35 -8.14 4.24
C GLU A 127 6.80 -8.08 3.73
N LEU A 128 7.12 -7.19 2.80
CA LEU A 128 8.48 -7.00 2.26
C LEU A 128 9.41 -6.28 3.25
N THR A 129 8.87 -5.56 4.24
CA THR A 129 9.65 -4.73 5.15
C THR A 129 10.74 -5.53 5.88
N ASP A 130 10.36 -6.62 6.53
CA ASP A 130 11.29 -7.44 7.31
C ASP A 130 12.31 -8.20 6.43
N PRO A 131 11.93 -8.81 5.30
CA PRO A 131 12.87 -9.38 4.33
C PRO A 131 13.91 -8.38 3.80
N LEU A 132 13.50 -7.15 3.45
CA LEU A 132 14.42 -6.12 2.96
C LEU A 132 15.41 -5.70 4.05
N ILE A 133 14.93 -5.52 5.28
CA ILE A 133 15.79 -5.25 6.45
C ILE A 133 16.79 -6.38 6.67
N HIS A 134 16.34 -7.64 6.52
CA HIS A 134 17.22 -8.79 6.64
C HIS A 134 18.29 -8.81 5.55
N MET A 135 17.94 -8.56 4.29
CA MET A 135 18.93 -8.48 3.20
C MET A 135 19.96 -7.37 3.44
N VAL A 136 19.52 -6.20 3.90
CA VAL A 136 20.42 -5.10 4.29
C VAL A 136 21.36 -5.55 5.41
N ARG A 137 20.86 -6.21 6.45
CA ARG A 137 21.70 -6.73 7.53
C ARG A 137 22.72 -7.73 7.02
N ASN A 138 22.32 -8.68 6.18
CA ASN A 138 23.24 -9.66 5.60
C ASN A 138 24.36 -8.99 4.79
N ALA A 139 24.01 -7.98 4.00
CA ALA A 139 25.01 -7.18 3.27
C ALA A 139 25.97 -6.49 4.24
N VAL A 140 25.50 -5.90 5.34
CA VAL A 140 26.40 -5.25 6.33
C VAL A 140 27.26 -6.25 7.10
N ASP A 141 26.67 -7.34 7.60
CA ASP A 141 27.34 -8.29 8.48
C ASP A 141 28.36 -9.15 7.71
N HIS A 142 28.04 -9.49 6.46
CA HIS A 142 28.77 -10.50 5.70
C HIS A 142 29.28 -10.03 4.32
N GLY A 143 28.72 -8.96 3.74
CA GLY A 143 29.14 -8.44 2.44
C GLY A 143 30.18 -7.33 2.55
N ILE A 144 29.77 -6.19 3.11
CA ILE A 144 30.56 -4.96 3.23
C ILE A 144 31.69 -5.13 4.25
N GLU A 145 32.90 -4.70 3.89
CA GLU A 145 34.09 -4.83 4.76
C GLU A 145 34.29 -3.59 5.66
N GLN A 146 34.77 -2.47 5.10
CA GLN A 146 35.00 -1.21 5.85
C GLN A 146 34.09 -0.09 5.35
N SER A 147 33.91 0.02 4.05
CA SER A 147 32.97 0.94 3.43
C SER A 147 32.30 0.30 2.22
N GLY A 148 31.08 0.75 1.91
CA GLY A 148 30.41 0.31 0.70
C GLY A 148 28.99 0.82 0.55
N VAL A 149 28.34 0.36 -0.51
CA VAL A 149 27.05 0.82 -0.97
C VAL A 149 26.07 -0.33 -1.02
N ILE A 150 24.92 -0.15 -0.37
CA ILE A 150 23.76 -1.03 -0.54
C ILE A 150 22.75 -0.26 -1.38
N SER A 151 22.31 -0.87 -2.48
CA SER A 151 21.32 -0.30 -3.38
C SER A 151 20.05 -1.15 -3.38
N ILE A 152 18.91 -0.49 -3.27
CA ILE A 152 17.59 -1.08 -3.46
C ILE A 152 16.95 -0.38 -4.64
N LYS A 153 16.66 -1.14 -5.69
CA LYS A 153 16.08 -0.66 -6.94
C LYS A 153 14.73 -1.30 -7.14
N ALA A 154 13.73 -0.51 -7.52
CA ALA A 154 12.44 -1.04 -7.95
C ALA A 154 12.12 -0.53 -9.36
N TRP A 155 11.64 -1.41 -10.24
CA TRP A 155 11.12 -1.05 -11.55
C TRP A 155 9.95 -1.94 -11.94
N ARG A 156 9.08 -1.43 -12.80
CA ARG A 156 7.98 -2.21 -13.37
C ARG A 156 8.42 -2.83 -14.68
N GLU A 157 8.28 -4.15 -14.80
CA GLU A 157 8.47 -4.89 -16.03
C GLU A 157 7.16 -5.61 -16.35
N ARG A 158 6.45 -5.11 -17.38
CA ARG A 158 5.11 -5.59 -17.76
C ARG A 158 4.12 -5.50 -16.59
N ASP A 159 3.58 -6.64 -16.15
CA ASP A 159 2.63 -6.81 -15.06
C ASP A 159 3.30 -7.07 -13.70
N GLN A 160 4.63 -7.15 -13.66
CA GLN A 160 5.40 -7.41 -12.45
C GLN A 160 6.16 -6.18 -11.99
N VAL A 161 6.36 -6.08 -10.67
CA VAL A 161 7.28 -5.14 -10.06
C VAL A 161 8.50 -5.93 -9.61
N LEU A 162 9.67 -5.60 -10.15
CA LEU A 162 10.93 -6.17 -9.72
C LEU A 162 11.50 -5.29 -8.63
N VAL A 163 11.90 -5.92 -7.53
CA VAL A 163 12.65 -5.29 -6.45
C VAL A 163 13.99 -5.99 -6.36
N GLN A 164 15.06 -5.24 -6.59
CA GLN A 164 16.43 -5.72 -6.52
C GLN A 164 17.12 -5.11 -5.32
N VAL A 165 17.85 -5.95 -4.57
CA VAL A 165 18.80 -5.51 -3.55
C VAL A 165 20.18 -5.95 -4.00
N ALA A 166 21.13 -5.04 -4.00
CA ALA A 166 22.50 -5.30 -4.39
C ALA A 166 23.47 -4.55 -3.47
N ASP A 167 24.58 -5.20 -3.11
CA ASP A 167 25.70 -4.61 -2.41
C ASP A 167 26.98 -4.71 -3.26
N ASP A 168 27.98 -3.88 -2.96
CA ASP A 168 29.31 -3.91 -3.57
C ASP A 168 30.36 -4.58 -2.66
N GLY A 169 29.91 -5.46 -1.76
CA GLY A 169 30.77 -6.20 -0.83
C GLY A 169 31.53 -7.34 -1.49
N ARG A 170 32.11 -8.20 -0.64
CA ARG A 170 32.96 -9.33 -1.09
C ARG A 170 32.23 -10.45 -1.83
N GLY A 171 30.90 -10.39 -1.92
CA GLY A 171 30.08 -11.44 -2.51
C GLY A 171 30.00 -12.72 -1.66
N ILE A 172 29.47 -13.79 -2.28
CA ILE A 172 29.33 -15.12 -1.67
C ILE A 172 30.43 -16.02 -2.23
N ASP A 173 31.17 -16.71 -1.36
CA ASP A 173 32.13 -17.74 -1.75
C ASP A 173 31.38 -19.04 -2.07
N PRO A 174 31.34 -19.50 -3.34
CA PRO A 174 30.56 -20.67 -3.74
C PRO A 174 31.16 -22.00 -3.28
N GLU A 175 32.39 -22.02 -2.77
CA GLU A 175 33.06 -23.23 -2.28
C GLU A 175 32.84 -23.47 -0.77
N LYS A 176 32.11 -22.57 -0.09
CA LYS A 176 31.75 -22.69 1.33
C LYS A 176 30.25 -22.81 1.58
#